data_AF-A0A1V2LC61-F1
#
_entry.id   AF-A0A1V2LC61-F1
#
_cell.length_a   1.000
_cell.length_b   1.000
_cell.length_c   1.000
_cell.angle_alpha   90.00
_cell.angle_beta   90.00
_cell.angle_gamma   90.00
#
_symmetry.space_group_name_H-M   'P 1'
#
loop_
_entity.id
_entity.type
_entity.pdbx_description
1 polymer ?
#
loop_
_entity_poly.entity_id
_entity_poly.type
_entity_poly.pdbx_seq_one_letter_code
_entity_poly.pdbx_strand_id
1 'polypeptide(L)'
;MLFKLLSSILVLLQSYFALADVSISKPTKGSSYSASSGSASVQVTWIESNATPKLSDISSYTFTICTGPNNDIDGIKSIKKVDASDVDGYSITLSIPSTVGADGSYYIQVYAETDDGGYTIHYTERFTLEDMTGTLKPSGEDETSSPDAQTSVNGGDDTTTIAASDLSKSFSVYYTSQTGKTRYAPMQTQPGSTITASTWTRRFPTSAVTYYTSLSTSLAQVSTITPGWDYTISSAVNWASHAPNPSENGGWYNPSSRVSSATLSLTGLSSGSNSDSSTSST
;
A
#
# COMPACT_ATOMS: atom_id res chain seq x y z
N MET A 1 -15.85 -20.84 -41.29
CA MET A 1 -14.61 -20.15 -40.89
C MET A 1 -14.85 -18.99 -39.93
N LEU A 2 -15.95 -18.22 -40.04
CA LEU A 2 -16.28 -17.13 -39.11
C LEU A 2 -16.40 -17.56 -37.63
N PHE A 3 -16.98 -18.73 -37.34
CA PHE A 3 -17.13 -19.24 -35.98
C PHE A 3 -15.81 -19.60 -35.29
N LYS A 4 -14.77 -19.95 -36.06
CA LYS A 4 -13.43 -20.23 -35.50
C LYS A 4 -12.68 -18.94 -35.17
N LEU A 5 -12.88 -17.87 -35.95
CA LEU A 5 -12.31 -16.55 -35.66
C LEU A 5 -12.93 -15.92 -34.40
N LEU A 6 -14.24 -16.09 -34.21
CA LEU A 6 -14.95 -15.54 -33.04
C LEU A 6 -14.54 -16.24 -31.72
N SER A 7 -14.26 -17.55 -31.78
CA SER A 7 -13.75 -18.30 -30.62
C SER A 7 -12.29 -17.95 -30.28
N SER A 8 -11.47 -17.57 -31.27
CA SER A 8 -10.11 -17.08 -31.03
C SER A 8 -10.08 -15.65 -30.48
N ILE A 9 -11.04 -14.80 -30.85
CA ILE A 9 -11.15 -13.43 -30.32
C ILE A 9 -11.71 -13.42 -28.89
N LEU A 10 -12.53 -14.40 -28.50
CA LEU A 10 -13.08 -14.48 -27.14
C LEU A 10 -12.08 -15.03 -26.10
N VAL A 11 -11.06 -15.79 -26.52
CA VAL A 11 -9.95 -16.23 -25.64
C VAL A 11 -8.93 -15.10 -25.42
N LEU A 12 -8.81 -14.16 -26.37
CA LEU A 12 -7.95 -12.98 -26.27
C LEU A 12 -8.54 -11.84 -25.41
N LEU A 13 -9.82 -11.93 -25.01
CA LEU A 13 -10.50 -10.89 -24.23
C LEU A 13 -10.67 -11.24 -22.73
N GLN A 14 -10.16 -12.38 -22.28
CA GLN A 14 -10.12 -12.76 -20.86
C GLN A 14 -8.78 -12.47 -20.18
N SER A 15 -7.83 -11.82 -20.86
CA SER A 15 -6.69 -11.21 -20.21
C SER A 15 -7.16 -9.97 -19.44
N TYR A 16 -7.71 -10.19 -18.25
CA TYR A 16 -7.84 -9.14 -17.25
C TYR A 16 -6.48 -8.45 -17.13
N PHE A 17 -6.51 -7.12 -17.23
CA PHE A 17 -5.34 -6.27 -17.08
C PHE A 17 -4.80 -6.35 -15.64
N ALA A 18 -4.06 -7.41 -15.34
CA ALA A 18 -3.09 -7.41 -14.26
C ALA A 18 -1.82 -6.73 -14.80
N LEU A 19 -1.39 -5.65 -14.16
CA LEU A 19 -0.07 -5.05 -14.38
C LEU A 19 0.97 -6.00 -13.78
N ALA A 20 1.25 -7.11 -14.45
CA ALA A 20 2.20 -8.13 -14.01
C ALA A 20 3.37 -8.16 -14.98
N ASP A 21 4.61 -8.00 -14.52
CA ASP A 21 5.86 -8.16 -15.28
C ASP A 21 5.99 -9.58 -15.86
N VAL A 22 5.73 -10.57 -15.02
CA VAL A 22 5.82 -11.98 -15.40
C VAL A 22 4.42 -12.59 -15.49
N SER A 23 4.08 -13.19 -16.64
CA SER A 23 2.86 -14.01 -16.78
C SER A 23 3.23 -15.49 -16.74
N ILE A 24 2.80 -16.20 -15.70
CA ILE A 24 3.04 -17.63 -15.56
C ILE A 24 2.10 -18.41 -16.49
N SER A 25 2.69 -19.24 -17.36
CA SER A 25 1.95 -20.06 -18.33
C SER A 25 1.87 -21.54 -17.94
N LYS A 26 2.76 -22.01 -17.06
CA LYS A 26 2.78 -23.38 -16.54
C LYS A 26 3.22 -23.42 -15.07
N PRO A 27 2.72 -24.39 -14.27
CA PRO A 27 1.72 -25.42 -14.62
C PRO A 27 0.35 -24.87 -15.00
N THR A 28 -0.41 -25.64 -15.79
CA THR A 28 -1.81 -25.30 -16.11
C THR A 28 -2.72 -25.77 -14.98
N LYS A 29 -3.80 -25.02 -14.71
CA LYS A 29 -4.77 -25.36 -13.68
C LYS A 29 -5.22 -26.82 -13.74
N GLY A 30 -5.10 -27.53 -12.61
CA GLY A 30 -5.52 -28.94 -12.48
C GLY A 30 -4.55 -29.97 -13.04
N SER A 31 -3.31 -29.59 -13.36
CA SER A 31 -2.27 -30.56 -13.74
C SER A 31 -1.87 -31.42 -12.53
N SER A 32 -1.54 -32.69 -12.74
CA SER A 32 -1.02 -33.58 -11.70
C SER A 32 0.42 -34.00 -11.99
N TYR A 33 1.22 -34.13 -10.94
CA TYR A 33 2.60 -34.63 -11.02
C TYR A 33 2.85 -35.66 -9.91
N SER A 34 3.32 -36.86 -10.30
CA SER A 34 3.67 -37.93 -9.38
C SER A 34 5.12 -37.81 -8.90
N ALA A 35 5.32 -38.04 -7.61
CA ALA A 35 6.63 -38.13 -6.96
C ALA A 35 7.07 -39.57 -6.69
N SER A 36 6.52 -40.56 -7.41
CA SER A 36 6.79 -41.99 -7.23
C SER A 36 8.28 -42.37 -7.29
N SER A 37 9.09 -41.62 -8.03
CA SER A 37 10.55 -41.76 -8.08
C SER A 37 11.30 -41.00 -6.96
N GLY A 38 10.61 -40.59 -5.90
CA GLY A 38 11.14 -39.80 -4.78
C GLY A 38 11.11 -38.28 -4.98
N SER A 39 10.80 -37.81 -6.20
CA SER A 39 10.56 -36.39 -6.49
C SER A 39 9.61 -36.22 -7.67
N ALA A 40 8.80 -35.17 -7.65
CA ALA A 40 7.96 -34.76 -8.76
C ALA A 40 8.72 -33.76 -9.64
N SER A 41 8.65 -33.95 -10.96
CA SER A 41 9.25 -33.05 -11.95
C SER A 41 8.21 -32.06 -12.47
N VAL A 42 8.34 -30.79 -12.09
CA VAL A 42 7.37 -29.74 -12.44
C VAL A 42 8.07 -28.67 -13.27
N GLN A 43 7.58 -28.44 -14.49
CA GLN A 43 8.06 -27.36 -15.36
C GLN A 43 7.29 -26.08 -15.07
N VAL A 44 8.02 -25.02 -14.72
CA VAL A 44 7.51 -23.66 -14.57
C VAL A 44 7.96 -22.87 -15.78
N THR A 45 7.01 -22.23 -16.47
CA THR A 45 7.28 -21.42 -17.66
C THR A 45 6.56 -20.10 -17.55
N TRP A 46 7.23 -19.02 -17.92
CA TRP A 46 6.68 -17.67 -17.86
C TRP A 46 6.96 -16.86 -19.12
N ILE A 47 6.23 -15.76 -19.28
CA ILE A 47 6.27 -14.89 -20.46
C ILE A 47 6.53 -13.46 -19.98
N GLU A 48 7.38 -12.73 -20.72
CA GLU A 48 7.60 -11.30 -20.54
C GLU A 48 6.36 -10.50 -20.95
N SER A 49 5.80 -9.71 -20.04
CA SER A 49 4.64 -8.86 -20.33
C SER A 49 5.04 -7.48 -20.86
N ASN A 50 6.33 -7.15 -20.88
CA ASN A 50 6.89 -5.81 -21.10
C ASN A 50 6.43 -4.76 -20.07
N ALA A 51 5.90 -5.17 -18.92
CA ALA A 51 5.69 -4.27 -17.79
C ALA A 51 7.02 -3.96 -17.07
N THR A 52 6.99 -3.16 -16.00
CA THR A 52 8.16 -2.84 -15.18
C THR A 52 8.09 -3.63 -13.87
N PRO A 53 9.21 -4.22 -13.36
CA PRO A 53 10.55 -4.22 -13.95
C PRO A 53 10.58 -5.03 -15.25
N LYS A 54 11.57 -4.85 -16.12
CA LYS A 54 11.69 -5.74 -17.30
C LYS A 54 12.38 -7.03 -16.88
N LEU A 55 12.22 -8.11 -17.64
CA LEU A 55 12.98 -9.34 -17.37
C LEU A 55 14.49 -9.12 -17.51
N SER A 56 14.91 -8.14 -18.34
CA SER A 56 16.31 -7.72 -18.45
C SER A 56 16.87 -7.11 -17.17
N ASP A 57 16.01 -6.64 -16.28
CA ASP A 57 16.38 -5.96 -15.04
C ASP A 57 16.36 -6.95 -13.85
N ILE A 58 16.07 -8.23 -14.09
CA ILE A 58 16.05 -9.30 -13.09
C ILE A 58 17.44 -9.92 -12.95
N SER A 59 17.93 -9.98 -11.72
CA SER A 59 19.21 -10.57 -11.35
C SER A 59 19.10 -12.05 -11.02
N SER A 60 18.05 -12.47 -10.31
CA SER A 60 17.88 -13.85 -9.87
C SER A 60 16.42 -14.25 -9.66
N TYR A 61 16.16 -15.56 -9.75
CA TYR A 61 14.86 -16.16 -9.46
C TYR A 61 14.97 -17.16 -8.31
N THR A 62 14.01 -17.12 -7.40
CA THR A 62 13.82 -18.12 -6.35
C THR A 62 12.45 -18.75 -6.47
N PHE A 63 12.42 -20.09 -6.54
CA PHE A 63 11.22 -20.89 -6.66
C PHE A 63 10.92 -21.57 -5.33
N THR A 64 9.80 -21.21 -4.71
CA THR A 64 9.34 -21.77 -3.43
C THR A 64 8.04 -22.51 -3.66
N ILE A 65 7.93 -23.74 -3.17
CA ILE A 65 6.66 -24.46 -3.17
C ILE A 65 5.81 -23.98 -2.00
N CYS A 66 4.54 -23.69 -2.30
CA CYS A 66 3.58 -23.15 -1.37
C CYS A 66 2.29 -23.96 -1.35
N THR A 67 1.55 -23.84 -0.25
CA THR A 67 0.17 -24.30 -0.06
C THR A 67 -0.64 -23.19 0.62
N GLY A 68 -1.94 -23.39 0.82
CA GLY A 68 -2.79 -22.46 1.56
C GLY A 68 -3.72 -21.63 0.68
N PRO A 69 -4.72 -20.97 1.28
CA PRO A 69 -5.62 -20.07 0.59
C PRO A 69 -4.89 -18.78 0.14
N ASN A 70 -5.49 -18.03 -0.77
CA ASN A 70 -4.84 -16.84 -1.37
C ASN A 70 -4.52 -15.74 -0.35
N ASN A 71 -5.21 -15.71 0.79
CA ASN A 71 -5.04 -14.75 1.87
C ASN A 71 -4.17 -15.27 3.04
N ASP A 72 -3.71 -16.52 2.98
CA ASP A 72 -2.86 -17.15 4.01
C ASP A 72 -1.90 -18.16 3.35
N ILE A 73 -0.92 -17.61 2.62
CA ILE A 73 0.05 -18.37 1.84
C ILE A 73 1.09 -19.00 2.76
N ASP A 74 1.25 -20.32 2.69
CA ASP A 74 2.28 -21.07 3.42
C ASP A 74 3.40 -21.51 2.47
N GLY A 75 4.55 -20.85 2.56
CA GLY A 75 5.76 -21.16 1.79
C GLY A 75 6.58 -22.27 2.43
N ILE A 76 6.32 -23.51 2.04
CA ILE A 76 6.85 -24.71 2.68
C ILE A 76 8.37 -24.83 2.50
N LYS A 77 8.86 -24.65 1.27
CA LYS A 77 10.28 -24.89 0.96
C LYS A 77 10.74 -24.19 -0.32
N SER A 78 11.91 -23.53 -0.26
CA SER A 78 12.61 -23.09 -1.46
C SER A 78 13.23 -24.29 -2.19
N ILE A 79 12.80 -24.52 -3.42
CA ILE A 79 13.20 -25.67 -4.25
C ILE A 79 14.46 -25.34 -5.04
N LYS A 80 14.55 -24.13 -5.58
CA LYS A 80 15.69 -23.71 -6.41
C LYS A 80 15.85 -22.20 -6.39
N LYS A 81 17.11 -21.74 -6.34
CA LYS A 81 17.51 -20.37 -6.68
C LYS A 81 18.45 -20.43 -7.88
N VAL A 82 18.28 -19.53 -8.84
CA VAL A 82 19.11 -19.42 -10.05
C VAL A 82 19.34 -17.96 -10.39
N ASP A 83 20.47 -17.67 -11.01
CA ASP A 83 20.70 -16.37 -11.62
C ASP A 83 19.88 -16.27 -12.91
N ALA A 84 19.40 -15.07 -13.23
CA ALA A 84 18.55 -14.86 -14.39
C ALA A 84 19.25 -15.23 -15.71
N SER A 85 20.57 -15.07 -15.77
CA SER A 85 21.40 -15.47 -16.91
C SER A 85 21.41 -16.97 -17.19
N ASP A 86 21.09 -17.78 -16.18
CA ASP A 86 21.10 -19.25 -16.27
C ASP A 86 19.73 -19.82 -16.70
N VAL A 87 18.72 -18.95 -16.85
CA VAL A 87 17.38 -19.36 -17.29
C VAL A 87 17.29 -19.26 -18.81
N ASP A 88 17.26 -20.40 -19.47
CA ASP A 88 17.01 -20.48 -20.91
C ASP A 88 15.51 -20.47 -21.22
N GLY A 89 15.09 -19.63 -22.17
CA GLY A 89 13.72 -19.59 -22.70
C GLY A 89 12.60 -19.33 -21.67
N TYR A 90 12.89 -18.66 -20.55
CA TYR A 90 11.93 -18.36 -19.46
C TYR A 90 11.23 -19.61 -18.92
N SER A 91 11.98 -20.71 -18.83
CA SER A 91 11.47 -21.99 -18.36
C SER A 91 12.48 -22.67 -17.44
N ILE A 92 11.97 -23.30 -16.38
CA ILE A 92 12.78 -24.09 -15.48
C ILE A 92 12.05 -25.36 -15.06
N THR A 93 12.78 -26.46 -14.92
CA THR A 93 12.25 -27.69 -14.34
C THR A 93 12.68 -27.77 -12.89
N LEU A 94 11.71 -27.90 -12.00
CA LEU A 94 11.88 -28.08 -10.57
C LEU A 94 11.74 -29.57 -10.23
N SER A 95 12.67 -30.07 -9.42
CA SER A 95 12.56 -31.41 -8.81
C SER A 95 12.10 -31.22 -7.37
N ILE A 96 10.81 -31.45 -7.14
CA ILE A 96 10.16 -31.27 -5.84
C ILE A 96 10.27 -32.58 -5.07
N PRO A 97 11.00 -32.64 -3.94
CA PRO A 97 11.13 -33.88 -3.17
C PRO A 97 9.77 -34.37 -2.65
N SER A 98 9.54 -35.68 -2.66
CA SER A 98 8.28 -36.27 -2.16
C SER A 98 8.07 -36.01 -0.66
N THR A 99 9.11 -35.64 0.07
CA THR A 99 9.06 -35.38 1.52
C THR A 99 8.56 -33.99 1.90
N VAL A 100 8.31 -33.10 0.93
CA VAL A 100 7.90 -31.71 1.18
C VAL A 100 6.53 -31.61 1.87
N GLY A 101 5.60 -32.50 1.52
CA GLY A 101 4.24 -32.50 2.03
C GLY A 101 3.54 -33.82 1.74
N ALA A 102 2.25 -33.91 2.06
CA ALA A 102 1.39 -35.02 1.68
C ALA A 102 0.82 -34.81 0.26
N ASP A 103 0.01 -35.74 -0.23
CA ASP A 103 -0.70 -35.55 -1.50
C ASP A 103 -1.68 -34.38 -1.41
N GLY A 104 -1.87 -33.66 -2.53
CA GLY A 104 -2.89 -32.61 -2.65
C GLY A 104 -2.46 -31.42 -3.48
N SER A 105 -3.10 -30.26 -3.24
CA SER A 105 -2.95 -29.05 -4.07
C SER A 105 -1.80 -28.16 -3.62
N TYR A 106 -0.95 -27.78 -4.58
CA TYR A 106 0.22 -26.92 -4.39
C TYR A 106 0.34 -25.89 -5.51
N TYR A 107 1.15 -24.87 -5.28
CA TYR A 107 1.54 -23.89 -6.29
C TYR A 107 2.98 -23.44 -6.05
N ILE A 108 3.63 -22.88 -7.06
CA ILE A 108 4.99 -22.34 -6.95
C ILE A 108 4.92 -20.83 -6.88
N GLN A 109 5.55 -20.26 -5.85
CA GLN A 109 5.95 -18.87 -5.81
C GLN A 109 7.23 -18.69 -6.61
N VAL A 110 7.18 -17.77 -7.57
CA VAL A 110 8.32 -17.27 -8.36
C VAL A 110 8.65 -15.88 -7.82
N TYR A 111 9.71 -15.80 -7.03
CA TYR A 111 10.29 -14.54 -6.56
C TYR A 111 11.41 -14.14 -7.52
N ALA A 112 11.30 -12.98 -8.16
CA ALA A 112 12.32 -12.43 -9.03
C ALA A 112 12.91 -11.17 -8.40
N GLU A 113 14.23 -11.12 -8.24
CA GLU A 113 14.96 -9.99 -7.65
C GLU A 113 15.49 -9.08 -8.76
N THR A 114 15.33 -7.77 -8.67
CA THR A 114 15.88 -6.83 -9.66
C THR A 114 17.30 -6.42 -9.31
N ASP A 115 18.07 -5.97 -10.30
CA ASP A 115 19.43 -5.44 -10.11
C ASP A 115 19.46 -4.23 -9.15
N ASP A 116 18.38 -3.44 -9.12
CA ASP A 116 18.21 -2.25 -8.28
C ASP A 116 17.65 -2.55 -6.88
N GLY A 117 17.65 -3.82 -6.46
CA GLY A 117 17.20 -4.27 -5.14
C GLY A 117 15.68 -4.26 -4.93
N GLY A 118 14.91 -4.18 -6.01
CA GLY A 118 13.47 -4.44 -6.03
C GLY A 118 13.17 -5.93 -6.22
N TYR A 119 11.88 -6.28 -6.30
CA TYR A 119 11.45 -7.65 -6.56
C TYR A 119 10.06 -7.74 -7.16
N THR A 120 9.76 -8.87 -7.79
CA THR A 120 8.40 -9.29 -8.16
C THR A 120 8.09 -10.66 -7.59
N ILE A 121 6.84 -10.90 -7.23
CA ILE A 121 6.34 -12.17 -6.75
C ILE A 121 5.16 -12.56 -7.63
N HIS A 122 5.28 -13.71 -8.26
CA HIS A 122 4.23 -14.31 -9.07
C HIS A 122 3.97 -15.72 -8.60
N TYR A 123 2.75 -16.22 -8.83
CA TYR A 123 2.35 -17.55 -8.44
C TYR A 123 1.91 -18.33 -9.68
N THR A 124 2.26 -19.61 -9.74
CA THR A 124 1.67 -20.52 -10.72
C THR A 124 0.22 -20.80 -10.40
N GLU A 125 -0.51 -21.29 -11.40
CA GLU A 125 -1.75 -22.01 -11.13
C GLU A 125 -1.51 -23.19 -10.19
N ARG A 126 -2.55 -23.53 -9.45
CA ARG A 126 -2.54 -24.70 -8.57
C ARG A 126 -2.49 -25.99 -9.39
N PHE A 127 -1.63 -26.90 -8.95
CA PHE A 127 -1.46 -28.25 -9.46
C PHE A 127 -1.48 -29.26 -8.32
N THR A 128 -1.70 -30.52 -8.65
CA THR A 128 -1.77 -31.62 -7.69
C THR A 128 -0.44 -32.36 -7.66
N LEU A 129 0.05 -32.65 -6.45
CA LEU A 129 1.15 -33.60 -6.24
C LEU A 129 0.59 -34.92 -5.71
N GLU A 130 1.10 -36.02 -6.25
CA GLU A 130 0.73 -37.39 -5.92
C GLU A 130 1.97 -38.20 -5.54
N ASP A 131 1.79 -39.32 -4.82
CA ASP A 131 2.86 -40.18 -4.29
C ASP A 131 3.84 -39.43 -3.35
N MET A 132 3.31 -38.44 -2.65
CA MET A 132 4.03 -37.64 -1.67
C MET A 132 4.07 -38.38 -0.32
N THR A 133 5.18 -38.22 0.40
CA THR A 133 5.49 -38.96 1.63
C THR A 133 5.68 -38.07 2.86
N GLY A 134 5.60 -36.75 2.68
CA GLY A 134 5.62 -35.79 3.78
C GLY A 134 4.33 -35.81 4.60
N THR A 135 4.38 -35.19 5.78
CA THR A 135 3.26 -35.18 6.75
C THR A 135 2.43 -33.91 6.69
N LEU A 136 2.94 -32.84 6.11
CA LEU A 136 2.25 -31.56 5.97
C LEU A 136 1.12 -31.70 4.95
N LYS A 137 -0.13 -31.66 5.43
CA LYS A 137 -1.30 -31.69 4.57
C LYS A 137 -1.49 -30.33 3.91
N PRO A 138 -1.62 -30.26 2.57
CA PRO A 138 -1.94 -29.01 1.91
C PRO A 138 -3.34 -28.52 2.27
N SER A 139 -3.60 -27.24 1.98
CA SER A 139 -4.84 -26.53 2.30
C SER A 139 -5.13 -25.48 1.21
N GLY A 140 -6.36 -24.95 1.19
CA GLY A 140 -6.79 -24.03 0.13
C GLY A 140 -7.18 -24.72 -1.18
N GLU A 141 -7.63 -25.98 -1.11
CA GLU A 141 -8.04 -26.80 -2.28
C GLU A 141 -9.27 -26.23 -3.00
N ASP A 142 -10.12 -25.48 -2.28
CA ASP A 142 -11.32 -24.83 -2.82
C ASP A 142 -10.99 -23.58 -3.65
N GLU A 143 -9.75 -23.08 -3.60
CA GLU A 143 -9.33 -21.89 -4.34
C GLU A 143 -9.20 -22.19 -5.83
N THR A 144 -9.91 -21.41 -6.64
CA THR A 144 -9.97 -21.63 -8.08
C THR A 144 -9.03 -20.74 -8.88
N SER A 145 -8.38 -19.76 -8.24
CA SER A 145 -7.43 -18.83 -8.85
C SER A 145 -6.16 -18.73 -8.04
N SER A 146 -5.03 -18.53 -8.70
CA SER A 146 -3.74 -18.23 -8.07
C SER A 146 -3.82 -16.97 -7.19
N PRO A 147 -2.96 -16.84 -6.15
CA PRO A 147 -2.84 -15.60 -5.41
C PRO A 147 -2.42 -14.42 -6.30
N ASP A 148 -2.77 -13.21 -5.87
CA ASP A 148 -2.41 -11.98 -6.59
C ASP A 148 -0.90 -11.77 -6.62
N ALA A 149 -0.39 -11.33 -7.78
CA ALA A 149 1.02 -11.00 -7.94
C ALA A 149 1.38 -9.72 -7.17
N GLN A 150 2.65 -9.62 -6.75
CA GLN A 150 3.20 -8.47 -6.04
C GLN A 150 4.43 -7.94 -6.78
N THR A 151 4.67 -6.63 -6.71
CA THR A 151 5.79 -6.00 -7.41
C THR A 151 6.28 -4.80 -6.61
N SER A 152 7.59 -4.70 -6.42
CA SER A 152 8.30 -3.57 -5.81
C SER A 152 9.50 -3.21 -6.70
N VAL A 153 9.40 -2.12 -7.45
CA VAL A 153 10.38 -1.73 -8.51
C VAL A 153 11.44 -0.74 -8.06
N ASN A 154 11.54 -0.49 -6.76
CA ASN A 154 12.63 0.31 -6.20
C ASN A 154 12.97 -0.32 -4.86
N GLY A 155 14.25 -0.60 -4.59
CA GLY A 155 14.76 -0.81 -3.22
C GLY A 155 14.59 0.43 -2.29
N GLY A 156 13.66 1.33 -2.62
CA GLY A 156 13.20 2.47 -1.84
C GLY A 156 11.68 2.61 -1.81
N ASP A 157 10.92 1.60 -2.26
CA ASP A 157 9.51 1.43 -1.90
C ASP A 157 9.44 0.32 -0.85
N ASP A 158 9.25 0.76 0.38
CA ASP A 158 9.25 -0.04 1.61
C ASP A 158 7.94 -0.84 1.70
N THR A 159 7.70 -1.70 0.71
CA THR A 159 6.70 -2.77 0.78
C THR A 159 7.38 -4.09 1.12
N THR A 160 8.46 -4.07 1.89
CA THR A 160 8.59 -5.14 2.87
C THR A 160 7.23 -5.17 3.56
N THR A 161 6.49 -6.27 3.44
CA THR A 161 5.32 -6.51 4.30
C THR A 161 5.89 -6.71 5.69
N ILE A 162 6.30 -5.60 6.30
CA ILE A 162 6.62 -5.50 7.69
C ILE A 162 5.34 -5.94 8.37
N ALA A 163 5.41 -7.03 9.15
CA ALA A 163 4.29 -7.46 9.97
C ALA A 163 3.70 -6.23 10.65
N ALA A 164 2.37 -6.11 10.72
CA ALA A 164 1.72 -4.89 11.22
C ALA A 164 2.28 -4.41 12.58
N SER A 165 2.77 -5.34 13.40
CA SER A 165 3.50 -5.09 14.65
C SER A 165 4.80 -4.30 14.49
N ASP A 166 5.57 -4.54 13.44
CA ASP A 166 6.85 -3.88 13.19
C ASP A 166 6.66 -2.53 12.46
N LEU A 167 5.60 -2.39 11.64
CA LEU A 167 5.22 -1.11 11.04
C LEU A 167 4.74 -0.12 12.12
N SER A 168 4.09 -0.63 13.17
CA SER A 168 3.64 0.18 14.31
C SER A 168 4.80 0.90 15.02
N LYS A 169 6.00 0.32 15.02
CA LYS A 169 7.20 0.92 15.63
C LYS A 169 7.66 2.16 14.86
N SER A 170 7.48 2.17 13.54
CA SER A 170 7.85 3.32 12.69
C SER A 170 7.03 4.57 13.00
N PHE A 171 5.77 4.42 13.43
CA PHE A 171 4.92 5.53 13.88
C PHE A 171 5.28 6.07 15.27
N SER A 172 6.12 5.37 16.02
CA SER A 172 6.58 5.78 17.36
C SER A 172 7.83 6.67 17.30
N VAL A 173 8.51 6.74 16.16
CA VAL A 173 9.69 7.60 15.96
C VAL A 173 9.25 8.99 15.53
N TYR A 174 9.78 10.04 16.18
CA TYR A 174 9.49 11.42 15.79
C TYR A 174 9.79 11.67 14.31
N TYR A 175 8.82 12.23 13.58
CA TYR A 175 8.90 12.45 12.14
C TYR A 175 10.18 13.18 11.69
N THR A 176 10.62 14.17 12.48
CA THR A 176 11.84 14.95 12.22
C THR A 176 13.13 14.18 12.44
N SER A 177 13.09 13.07 13.19
CA SER A 177 14.22 12.18 13.46
C SER A 177 14.30 11.03 12.44
N GLN A 178 13.32 10.89 11.55
CA GLN A 178 13.30 9.83 10.56
C GLN A 178 14.15 10.16 9.34
N THR A 179 14.88 9.14 8.88
CA THR A 179 15.72 9.14 7.68
C THR A 179 15.20 8.11 6.70
N GLY A 180 15.12 8.44 5.41
CA GLY A 180 14.54 7.57 4.40
C GLY A 180 13.62 8.33 3.43
N LYS A 181 13.38 7.74 2.26
CA LYS A 181 12.50 8.32 1.23
C LYS A 181 11.02 8.26 1.61
N THR A 182 10.63 7.25 2.39
CA THR A 182 9.30 7.15 3.00
C THR A 182 9.41 7.49 4.47
N ARG A 183 8.56 8.41 4.93
CA ARG A 183 8.46 8.78 6.36
C ARG A 183 7.10 8.40 6.91
N TYR A 184 7.04 8.17 8.22
CA TYR A 184 5.87 7.71 8.94
C TYR A 184 5.38 8.83 9.87
N ALA A 185 4.27 9.46 9.53
CA ALA A 185 3.69 10.51 10.36
C ALA A 185 2.83 9.89 11.48
N PRO A 186 2.83 10.46 12.70
CA PRO A 186 1.93 10.02 13.76
C PRO A 186 0.48 10.34 13.41
N MET A 187 -0.46 9.58 13.97
CA MET A 187 -1.89 9.85 13.83
C MET A 187 -2.24 11.25 14.38
N GLN A 188 -3.12 12.00 13.70
CA GLN A 188 -3.65 13.24 14.25
C GLN A 188 -4.50 12.93 15.48
N THR A 189 -4.26 13.66 16.57
CA THR A 189 -5.09 13.59 17.77
C THR A 189 -6.45 14.24 17.51
N GLN A 190 -7.52 13.55 17.91
CA GLN A 190 -8.86 14.13 17.88
C GLN A 190 -8.92 15.34 18.81
N PRO A 191 -9.57 16.45 18.41
CA PRO A 191 -9.82 17.54 19.33
C PRO A 191 -10.62 17.03 20.54
N GLY A 192 -10.22 17.46 21.75
CA GLY A 192 -10.98 17.17 22.96
C GLY A 192 -12.38 17.79 22.91
N SER A 193 -13.31 17.23 23.68
CA SER A 193 -14.71 17.69 23.73
C SER A 193 -14.91 19.05 24.42
N THR A 194 -13.88 19.56 25.10
CA THR A 194 -13.92 20.84 25.82
C THR A 194 -12.68 21.66 25.52
N ILE A 195 -12.86 22.94 25.19
CA ILE A 195 -11.74 23.88 25.06
C ILE A 195 -11.34 24.36 26.45
N THR A 196 -10.19 23.91 26.93
CA THR A 196 -9.62 24.31 28.24
C THR A 196 -8.52 25.36 28.13
N ALA A 197 -8.02 25.62 26.91
CA ALA A 197 -6.97 26.59 26.66
C ALA A 197 -7.54 28.03 26.60
N SER A 198 -7.01 28.91 27.45
CA SER A 198 -7.38 30.34 27.49
C SER A 198 -6.36 31.25 26.82
N THR A 199 -5.20 30.72 26.41
CA THR A 199 -4.10 31.48 25.79
C THR A 199 -3.46 30.70 24.65
N TRP A 200 -3.02 31.42 23.61
CA TRP A 200 -2.38 30.83 22.44
C TRP A 200 -0.89 30.61 22.70
N THR A 201 -0.45 29.36 22.66
CA THR A 201 0.97 29.00 22.70
C THR A 201 1.35 28.24 21.43
N ARG A 202 2.63 28.36 21.01
CA ARG A 202 3.14 27.57 19.90
C ARG A 202 3.31 26.12 20.33
N ARG A 203 2.74 25.19 19.55
CA ARG A 203 2.86 23.74 19.77
C ARG A 203 4.27 23.22 19.48
N PHE A 204 4.98 23.84 18.53
CA PHE A 204 6.33 23.44 18.12
C PHE A 204 7.25 24.67 18.04
N PRO A 205 8.56 24.50 18.29
CA PRO A 205 9.54 25.56 18.07
C PRO A 205 9.63 25.94 16.58
N THR A 206 10.10 27.15 16.30
CA THR A 206 10.34 27.60 14.92
C THR A 206 11.36 26.69 14.24
N SER A 207 10.99 26.10 13.11
CA SER A 207 11.87 25.23 12.31
C SER A 207 12.93 26.06 11.59
N ALA A 208 14.17 25.56 11.55
CA ALA A 208 15.19 26.09 10.66
C ALA A 208 14.91 25.64 9.21
N VAL A 209 15.16 26.52 8.24
CA VAL A 209 15.03 26.22 6.81
C VAL A 209 16.41 26.22 6.19
N THR A 210 16.74 25.15 5.47
CA THR A 210 17.96 25.03 4.69
C THR A 210 17.59 24.88 3.22
N TYR A 211 18.11 25.78 2.38
CA TYR A 211 17.89 25.76 0.94
C TYR A 211 19.02 25.02 0.23
N TYR A 212 18.71 24.33 -0.86
CA TYR A 212 19.72 23.75 -1.74
C TYR A 212 20.49 24.85 -2.46
N THR A 213 21.82 24.74 -2.51
CA THR A 213 22.71 25.65 -3.23
C THR A 213 23.02 25.19 -4.66
N SER A 214 22.61 23.96 -5.01
CA SER A 214 22.74 23.35 -6.34
C SER A 214 21.55 22.45 -6.65
N LEU A 215 21.37 22.10 -7.94
CA LEU A 215 20.33 21.16 -8.36
C LEU A 215 20.61 19.77 -7.77
N SER A 216 19.66 19.24 -7.00
CA SER A 216 19.70 17.86 -6.49
C SER A 216 19.08 16.91 -7.51
N THR A 217 19.75 15.79 -7.76
CA THR A 217 19.23 14.70 -8.61
C THR A 217 18.40 13.67 -7.83
N SER A 218 18.31 13.82 -6.51
CA SER A 218 17.55 12.92 -5.64
C SER A 218 16.63 13.70 -4.69
N LEU A 219 15.47 13.10 -4.41
CA LEU A 219 14.50 13.60 -3.44
C LEU A 219 14.86 13.10 -2.04
N ALA A 220 14.90 14.03 -1.06
CA ALA A 220 15.12 13.68 0.34
C ALA A 220 13.94 12.91 0.96
N GLN A 221 12.74 13.09 0.40
CA GLN A 221 11.51 12.43 0.79
C GLN A 221 10.61 12.33 -0.43
N VAL A 222 10.06 11.15 -0.67
CA VAL A 222 9.15 10.83 -1.78
C VAL A 222 7.73 10.68 -1.26
N SER A 223 7.55 10.01 -0.11
CA SER A 223 6.22 9.70 0.42
C SER A 223 6.14 9.88 1.94
N THR A 224 4.91 9.99 2.44
CA THR A 224 4.60 9.94 3.86
C THR A 224 3.39 9.05 4.10
N ILE A 225 3.58 8.05 4.96
CA ILE A 225 2.53 7.12 5.39
C ILE A 225 2.02 7.59 6.75
N THR A 226 0.70 7.64 6.89
CA THR A 226 0.02 7.95 8.16
C THR A 226 -0.75 6.69 8.56
N PRO A 227 -0.76 6.30 9.85
CA PRO A 227 -1.51 5.12 10.27
C PRO A 227 -3.01 5.36 10.10
N GLY A 228 -3.75 4.27 9.90
CA GLY A 228 -5.21 4.29 9.93
C GLY A 228 -5.75 4.68 11.31
N TRP A 229 -7.05 5.00 11.37
CA TRP A 229 -7.70 5.30 12.65
C TRP A 229 -7.69 4.08 13.57
N ASP A 230 -7.21 4.27 14.80
CA ASP A 230 -7.19 3.25 15.86
C ASP A 230 -8.39 3.34 16.81
N TYR A 231 -9.30 4.30 16.60
CA TYR A 231 -10.47 4.53 17.44
C TYR A 231 -11.76 4.01 16.79
N THR A 232 -12.70 3.60 17.64
CA THR A 232 -14.04 3.17 17.23
C THR A 232 -15.00 4.36 17.26
N ILE A 233 -15.65 4.64 16.13
CA ILE A 233 -16.74 5.61 16.06
C ILE A 233 -18.03 4.88 16.43
N SER A 234 -18.57 5.14 17.61
CA SER A 234 -19.92 4.71 17.95
C SER A 234 -20.93 5.69 17.38
N SER A 235 -21.89 5.20 16.61
CA SER A 235 -23.08 5.95 16.22
C SER A 235 -24.27 5.38 16.98
N ALA A 236 -25.06 6.26 17.59
CA ALA A 236 -26.30 5.89 18.27
C ALA A 236 -27.46 6.62 17.60
N VAL A 237 -28.61 5.95 17.53
CA VAL A 237 -29.85 6.62 17.12
C VAL A 237 -30.16 7.71 18.15
N ASN A 238 -30.35 8.93 17.66
CA ASN A 238 -30.84 10.01 18.51
C ASN A 238 -32.32 9.75 18.83
N TRP A 239 -32.58 9.17 20.01
CA TRP A 239 -33.93 8.90 20.51
C TRP A 239 -34.63 10.14 21.10
N ALA A 240 -34.01 11.32 21.03
CA ALA A 240 -34.67 12.54 21.45
C ALA A 240 -35.86 12.86 20.52
N SER A 241 -37.02 13.11 21.11
CA SER A 241 -38.17 13.66 20.39
C SER A 241 -37.79 15.03 19.83
N HIS A 242 -38.25 15.33 18.60
CA HIS A 242 -38.06 16.65 18.03
C HIS A 242 -38.61 17.73 18.98
N ALA A 243 -37.90 18.85 19.13
CA ALA A 243 -38.45 19.99 19.82
C ALA A 243 -39.73 20.45 19.07
N PRO A 244 -40.81 20.81 19.78
CA PRO A 244 -42.05 21.21 19.13
C PRO A 244 -41.91 22.53 18.36
N ASN A 245 -40.96 23.40 18.73
CA ASN A 245 -40.66 24.64 17.99
C ASN A 245 -39.16 24.84 17.72
N PRO A 246 -38.78 25.45 16.57
CA PRO A 246 -37.38 25.76 16.23
C PRO A 246 -36.65 26.65 17.26
N SER A 247 -37.39 27.47 18.01
CA SER A 247 -36.85 28.33 19.06
C SER A 247 -36.33 27.58 20.29
N GLU A 248 -36.80 26.35 20.50
CA GLU A 248 -36.47 25.54 21.68
C GLU A 248 -35.26 24.61 21.43
N ASN A 249 -34.76 24.52 20.19
CA ASN A 249 -33.61 23.70 19.80
C ASN A 249 -32.30 24.51 19.67
N GLY A 250 -32.22 25.72 20.22
CA GLY A 250 -31.02 26.57 20.19
C GLY A 250 -30.59 27.09 18.80
N GLY A 251 -31.29 26.69 17.74
CA GLY A 251 -31.03 27.14 16.36
C GLY A 251 -31.61 28.51 16.01
N TRP A 252 -32.50 29.05 16.85
CA TRP A 252 -33.04 30.39 16.69
C TRP A 252 -32.36 31.36 17.65
N TYR A 253 -31.75 32.40 17.12
CA TYR A 253 -31.30 33.56 17.88
C TYR A 253 -32.02 34.79 17.35
N ASN A 254 -32.35 35.73 18.24
CA ASN A 254 -32.80 37.04 17.77
C ASN A 254 -31.60 37.73 17.10
N PRO A 255 -31.67 38.17 15.83
CA PRO A 255 -30.55 38.80 15.15
C PRO A 255 -29.91 39.94 15.96
N SER A 256 -30.73 40.72 16.70
CA SER A 256 -30.26 41.80 17.56
C SER A 256 -29.29 41.37 18.68
N SER A 257 -29.28 40.09 19.07
CA SER A 257 -28.38 39.54 20.08
C SER A 257 -26.97 39.24 19.57
N ARG A 258 -26.73 39.30 18.26
CA ARG A 258 -25.44 38.99 17.61
C ARG A 258 -24.83 40.16 16.85
N VAL A 259 -25.54 41.27 16.71
CA VAL A 259 -25.02 42.48 16.05
C VAL A 259 -24.39 43.38 17.11
N SER A 260 -23.06 43.48 17.10
CA SER A 260 -22.34 44.58 17.74
C SER A 260 -21.96 45.60 16.67
N SER A 261 -22.31 46.86 16.88
CA SER A 261 -21.90 47.94 15.99
C SER A 261 -20.37 48.07 16.03
N ALA A 262 -19.73 48.14 14.87
CA ALA A 262 -18.30 48.39 14.78
C ALA A 262 -17.97 49.78 15.32
N THR A 263 -17.21 49.85 16.42
CA THR A 263 -16.69 51.12 16.94
C THR A 263 -15.36 51.42 16.27
N LEU A 264 -15.31 52.48 15.46
CA LEU A 264 -14.05 53.03 14.97
C LEU A 264 -13.29 53.63 16.16
N SER A 265 -12.18 53.00 16.54
CA SER A 265 -11.20 53.60 17.44
C SER A 265 -10.50 54.75 16.72
N LEU A 266 -10.82 55.99 17.09
CA LEU A 266 -10.22 57.21 16.55
C LEU A 266 -8.78 57.48 17.07
N THR A 267 -8.13 56.48 17.66
CA THR A 267 -6.77 56.59 18.19
C THR A 267 -5.75 56.48 17.05
N GLY A 268 -5.67 57.52 16.21
CA GLY A 268 -4.67 57.56 15.12
C GLY A 268 -4.75 58.74 14.16
N LEU A 269 -5.85 59.51 14.16
CA LEU A 269 -5.97 60.72 13.33
C LEU A 269 -5.65 61.96 14.17
N SER A 270 -4.36 62.15 14.48
CA SER A 270 -3.87 63.47 14.84
C SER A 270 -3.90 64.36 13.59
N SER A 271 -4.96 65.15 13.43
CA SER A 271 -5.02 66.21 12.44
C SER A 271 -4.04 67.32 12.85
N GLY A 272 -2.81 67.23 12.35
CA GLY A 272 -1.94 68.39 12.23
C GLY A 272 -2.49 69.30 11.14
N SER A 273 -3.34 70.25 11.49
CA SER A 273 -3.62 71.42 10.65
C SER A 273 -3.28 72.67 11.46
N ASN A 274 -2.04 73.09 11.33
CA ASN A 274 -1.59 74.41 11.69
C ASN A 274 -2.23 75.39 10.69
N SER A 275 -3.10 76.29 11.15
CA SER A 275 -3.55 77.43 10.35
C SER A 275 -3.60 78.66 11.24
N ASP A 276 -2.51 79.41 11.18
CA ASP A 276 -2.45 80.85 11.42
C ASP A 276 -3.61 81.56 10.71
N SER A 277 -4.37 82.36 11.44
CA SER A 277 -4.92 83.60 10.90
C SER A 277 -5.20 84.60 12.02
N SER A 278 -4.42 85.66 12.00
CA SER A 278 -4.59 86.92 12.70
C SER A 278 -5.63 87.79 11.99
N THR A 279 -6.53 88.41 12.75
CA THR A 279 -7.21 89.74 12.54
C THR A 279 -8.30 89.88 13.61
N SER A 280 -8.10 90.65 14.69
CA SER A 280 -8.35 92.09 14.88
C SER A 280 -9.84 92.51 15.04
N SER A 281 -10.19 92.82 16.30
CA SER A 281 -11.01 93.96 16.76
C SER A 281 -12.27 94.38 16.00
N THR A 282 -13.44 94.26 16.65
CA THR A 282 -14.10 95.34 17.42
C THR A 282 -15.09 94.76 18.41
#